data_AF-A0A935TDK9-F1
#
_entry.id   AF-A0A935TDK9-F1
#
_cell.length_a   1.000
_cell.length_b   1.000
_cell.length_c   1.000
_cell.angle_alpha   90.00
_cell.angle_beta   90.00
_cell.angle_gamma   90.00
#
_symmetry.space_group_name_H-M   'P 1'
#
loop_
_entity.id
_entity.type
_entity.pdbx_description
1 polymer ?
#
loop_
_entity_poly.entity_id
_entity_poly.type
_entity_poly.pdbx_seq_one_letter_code
_entity_poly.pdbx_strand_id
1 'polypeptide(L)'
;MTNINGTSENSVRINGTKESIIENILLNNVQITLNRWTKYPGNIFDNRPTKVYTDIEVHENPGIYIRFCEQIILKNCSIKWGNNLPEYFTNALNAHDVKNLKIENFSGESAHPKKYKSIIIDEIKN
;
A
#
# COMPACT_ATOMS: atom_id res chain seq x y z
N MET A 1 -6.32 -6.47 -11.38
CA MET A 1 -5.19 -5.99 -12.21
C MET A 1 -4.22 -7.13 -12.46
N THR A 2 -3.62 -7.24 -13.65
CA THR A 2 -2.67 -8.32 -13.97
C THR A 2 -1.47 -7.84 -14.79
N ASN A 3 -0.30 -8.47 -14.60
CA ASN A 3 0.93 -8.25 -15.40
C ASN A 3 1.42 -6.81 -15.42
N ILE A 4 1.54 -6.21 -14.24
CA ILE A 4 2.00 -4.83 -14.08
C ILE A 4 3.44 -4.85 -13.59
N ASN A 5 4.30 -4.09 -14.27
CA ASN A 5 5.64 -3.76 -13.79
C ASN A 5 5.84 -2.26 -13.90
N GLY A 6 6.32 -1.61 -12.85
CA GLY A 6 6.50 -0.16 -12.87
C GLY A 6 7.31 0.40 -11.71
N THR A 7 7.61 1.69 -11.83
CA THR A 7 8.29 2.48 -10.80
C THR A 7 7.36 3.59 -10.33
N SER A 8 7.27 3.80 -9.02
CA SER A 8 6.37 4.78 -8.41
C SER A 8 7.08 5.56 -7.31
N GLU A 9 6.59 6.77 -7.00
CA GLU A 9 7.00 7.51 -5.80
C GLU A 9 6.06 7.26 -4.62
N ASN A 10 4.89 6.69 -4.90
CA ASN A 10 3.80 6.47 -3.94
C ASN A 10 3.29 5.03 -3.94
N SER A 11 2.58 4.68 -2.87
CA SER A 11 1.99 3.36 -2.65
C SER A 11 1.04 2.92 -3.76
N VAL A 12 0.99 1.62 -4.01
CA VAL A 12 -0.20 1.00 -4.61
C VAL A 12 -1.31 1.04 -3.55
N ARG A 13 -2.41 1.73 -3.83
CA ARG A 13 -3.45 2.01 -2.83
C ARG A 13 -4.77 1.33 -3.19
N ILE A 14 -5.32 0.54 -2.26
CA ILE A 14 -6.72 0.09 -2.28
C ILE A 14 -7.35 0.63 -0.99
N ASN A 15 -8.20 1.64 -1.12
CA ASN A 15 -8.68 2.38 0.04
C ASN A 15 -10.18 2.58 -0.04
N GLY A 16 -10.91 1.74 0.68
CA GLY A 16 -12.32 1.98 0.99
C GLY A 16 -12.48 2.96 2.15
N THR A 17 -13.68 2.95 2.70
CA THR A 17 -14.08 3.71 3.89
C THR A 17 -14.95 2.82 4.77
N LYS A 18 -15.14 3.15 6.05
CA LYS A 18 -16.02 2.38 6.92
C LYS A 18 -17.46 2.30 6.37
N GLU A 19 -17.89 3.37 5.71
CA GLU A 19 -19.20 3.54 5.10
C GLU A 19 -19.32 2.86 3.72
N SER A 20 -18.18 2.60 3.06
CA SER A 20 -18.12 2.01 1.73
C SER A 20 -16.87 1.14 1.59
N ILE A 21 -17.05 -0.15 1.86
CA ILE A 21 -16.02 -1.17 1.76
C ILE A 21 -15.76 -1.49 0.28
N ILE A 22 -14.49 -1.60 -0.09
CA ILE A 22 -14.09 -2.11 -1.41
C ILE A 22 -13.96 -3.62 -1.34
N GLU A 23 -14.58 -4.34 -2.27
CA GLU A 23 -14.56 -5.80 -2.26
C GLU A 23 -14.16 -6.44 -3.60
N ASN A 24 -13.75 -7.71 -3.52
CA ASN A 24 -13.48 -8.59 -4.66
C ASN A 24 -12.38 -8.06 -5.60
N ILE A 25 -11.20 -7.75 -5.04
CA ILE A 25 -10.05 -7.23 -5.78
C ILE A 25 -8.96 -8.30 -5.89
N LEU A 26 -8.48 -8.52 -7.12
CA LEU A 26 -7.30 -9.32 -7.41
C LEU A 26 -6.17 -8.45 -7.96
N LEU A 27 -5.01 -8.50 -7.31
CA LEU A 27 -3.72 -8.12 -7.89
C LEU A 27 -2.95 -9.40 -8.23
N ASN A 28 -2.65 -9.62 -9.51
CA ASN A 28 -1.93 -10.81 -9.97
C ASN A 28 -0.71 -10.42 -10.80
N ASN A 29 0.49 -10.90 -10.45
CA ASN A 29 1.72 -10.57 -11.15
C ASN A 29 1.95 -9.05 -11.25
N VAL A 30 1.97 -8.39 -10.08
CA VAL A 30 2.19 -6.93 -9.95
C VAL A 30 3.53 -6.70 -9.25
N GLN A 31 4.45 -6.02 -9.92
CA GLN A 31 5.81 -5.78 -9.46
C GLN A 31 6.08 -4.28 -9.48
N ILE A 32 6.32 -3.68 -8.32
CA ILE A 32 6.50 -2.23 -8.21
C ILE A 32 7.81 -1.92 -7.51
N THR A 33 8.59 -1.01 -8.10
CA THR A 33 9.76 -0.41 -7.46
C THR A 33 9.41 0.98 -6.96
N LEU A 34 9.47 1.22 -5.67
CA LEU A 34 9.27 2.56 -5.11
C LEU A 34 10.61 3.29 -4.99
N ASN A 35 10.69 4.48 -5.56
CA ASN A 35 11.88 5.34 -5.53
C ASN A 35 11.44 6.79 -5.56
N ARG A 36 12.06 7.67 -4.77
CA ARG A 36 11.78 9.11 -4.87
C ARG A 36 12.67 9.77 -5.94
N TRP A 37 12.09 10.52 -6.87
CA TRP A 37 12.85 11.29 -7.87
C TRP A 37 12.48 12.77 -7.95
N THR A 38 11.30 13.19 -7.48
CA THR A 38 10.97 14.63 -7.41
C THR A 38 11.48 15.26 -6.13
N LYS A 39 11.56 16.60 -6.16
CA LYS A 39 11.98 17.43 -5.02
C LYS A 39 10.81 17.87 -4.13
N TYR A 40 9.58 17.53 -4.50
CA TYR A 40 8.41 17.89 -3.69
C TYR A 40 8.38 17.07 -2.39
N PRO A 41 7.73 17.52 -1.33
CA PRO A 41 7.42 16.66 -0.18
C PRO A 41 6.63 15.42 -0.62
N GLY A 42 6.92 14.26 -0.05
CA GLY A 42 6.11 13.05 -0.22
C GLY A 42 5.07 12.93 0.88
N ASN A 43 4.93 11.75 1.49
CA ASN A 43 4.16 11.47 2.72
C ASN A 43 2.72 12.02 2.78
N ILE A 44 2.09 12.17 1.61
CA ILE A 44 0.79 12.80 1.47
C ILE A 44 -0.08 11.93 0.58
N PHE A 45 -1.28 11.64 1.08
CA PHE A 45 -2.37 11.09 0.30
C PHE A 45 -3.33 12.20 -0.08
N ASP A 46 -3.48 12.44 -1.38
CA ASP A 46 -4.46 13.38 -1.92
C ASP A 46 -5.79 12.64 -2.11
N ASN A 47 -6.75 12.93 -1.24
CA ASN A 47 -8.08 12.34 -1.26
C ASN A 47 -9.10 13.25 -1.96
N ARG A 48 -8.69 14.43 -2.46
CA ARG A 48 -9.58 15.36 -3.15
C ARG A 48 -10.15 14.70 -4.41
N PRO A 49 -11.40 15.01 -4.80
CA PRO A 49 -12.24 16.11 -4.30
C PRO A 49 -13.20 15.71 -3.15
N THR A 50 -12.81 14.78 -2.27
CA THR A 50 -13.67 14.41 -1.13
C THR A 50 -14.08 15.63 -0.28
N LYS A 51 -15.32 15.60 0.23
CA LYS A 51 -15.84 16.56 1.23
C LYS A 51 -16.08 15.92 2.60
N VAL A 52 -15.86 14.61 2.69
CA VAL A 52 -16.28 13.78 3.84
C VAL A 52 -15.07 13.29 4.65
N TYR A 53 -13.89 13.24 4.03
CA TYR A 53 -12.63 12.87 4.70
C TYR A 53 -11.59 13.97 4.51
N THR A 54 -10.48 13.90 5.24
CA THR A 54 -9.37 14.83 5.11
C THR A 54 -8.81 14.83 3.68
N ASP A 55 -8.81 16.02 3.08
CA ASP A 55 -8.44 16.32 1.71
C ASP A 55 -7.01 15.88 1.37
N ILE A 56 -6.10 16.21 2.29
CA ILE A 56 -4.66 15.98 2.20
C ILE A 56 -4.26 15.34 3.51
N GLU A 57 -4.01 14.04 3.47
CA GLU A 57 -3.70 13.25 4.65
C GLU A 57 -2.19 13.01 4.72
N VAL A 58 -1.57 13.40 5.84
CA VAL A 58 -0.20 13.00 6.14
C VAL A 58 -0.19 11.51 6.44
N HIS A 59 0.56 10.76 5.65
CA HIS A 59 0.56 9.30 5.72
C HIS A 59 1.95 8.74 5.45
N GLU A 60 2.24 7.57 6.02
CA GLU A 60 3.41 6.78 5.66
C GLU A 60 3.25 6.19 4.23
N ASN A 61 4.33 5.86 3.55
CA ASN A 61 4.27 5.29 2.20
C ASN A 61 4.75 3.83 2.22
N PRO A 62 3.87 2.86 2.56
CA PRO A 62 4.18 1.46 2.33
C PRO A 62 4.16 1.16 0.82
N GLY A 63 4.71 0.02 0.40
CA GLY A 63 4.67 -0.38 -1.01
C GLY A 63 3.25 -0.63 -1.51
N ILE A 64 2.51 -1.47 -0.78
CA ILE A 64 1.07 -1.68 -0.94
C ILE A 64 0.35 -1.27 0.34
N TYR A 65 -0.67 -0.41 0.20
CA TYR A 65 -1.56 0.00 1.28
C TYR A 65 -2.99 -0.46 1.00
N ILE A 66 -3.61 -1.15 1.97
CA ILE A 66 -4.97 -1.68 1.87
C ILE A 66 -5.75 -1.28 3.11
N ARG A 67 -6.89 -0.62 2.93
CA ARG A 67 -7.76 -0.17 4.02
C ARG A 67 -9.24 -0.34 3.70
N PHE A 68 -10.03 -0.77 4.70
CA PHE A 68 -11.49 -0.89 4.60
C PHE A 68 -11.92 -1.71 3.38
N CYS A 69 -11.44 -2.96 3.35
CA CYS A 69 -11.58 -3.86 2.20
C CYS A 69 -12.05 -5.25 2.61
N GLU A 70 -12.71 -5.96 1.70
CA GLU A 70 -13.08 -7.37 1.87
C GLU A 70 -12.70 -8.20 0.63
N GLN A 71 -12.30 -9.45 0.81
CA GLN A 71 -11.98 -10.38 -0.30
C GLN A 71 -10.91 -9.83 -1.26
N ILE A 72 -9.72 -9.56 -0.70
CA ILE A 72 -8.58 -9.07 -1.47
C ILE A 72 -7.60 -10.22 -1.70
N ILE A 73 -7.14 -10.40 -2.93
CA ILE A 73 -6.15 -11.41 -3.30
C ILE A 73 -4.91 -10.71 -3.87
N LEU A 74 -3.78 -10.91 -3.21
CA LEU A 74 -2.46 -10.56 -3.72
C LEU A 74 -1.78 -11.84 -4.19
N LYS A 75 -1.55 -11.97 -5.49
CA LYS A 75 -0.94 -13.16 -6.10
C LYS A 75 0.29 -12.79 -6.91
N ASN A 76 1.43 -13.43 -6.64
CA ASN A 76 2.70 -13.20 -7.34
C ASN A 76 3.07 -11.71 -7.38
N CYS A 77 2.89 -11.00 -6.25
CA CYS A 77 3.13 -9.57 -6.17
C CYS A 77 4.49 -9.28 -5.51
N SER A 78 5.19 -8.24 -5.93
CA SER A 78 6.42 -7.84 -5.27
C SER A 78 6.62 -6.35 -5.15
N ILE A 79 7.27 -5.95 -4.04
CA ILE A 79 7.71 -4.59 -3.78
C ILE A 79 9.23 -4.57 -3.68
N LYS A 80 9.84 -3.61 -4.39
CA LYS A 80 11.25 -3.27 -4.29
C LYS A 80 11.40 -1.80 -3.97
N TRP A 81 12.54 -1.44 -3.40
CA TRP A 81 12.92 -0.05 -3.13
C TRP A 81 14.10 0.34 -4.01
N GLY A 82 14.03 1.52 -4.61
CA GLY A 82 15.15 2.14 -5.29
C GLY A 82 16.12 2.81 -4.32
N ASN A 83 17.14 3.48 -4.85
CA ASN A 83 18.21 4.06 -4.03
C ASN A 83 17.76 5.29 -3.22
N ASN A 84 16.74 6.01 -3.68
CA ASN A 84 16.22 7.20 -3.01
C ASN A 84 15.06 6.79 -2.09
N LEU A 85 15.43 6.48 -0.85
CA LEU A 85 14.60 5.90 0.20
C LEU A 85 14.33 6.92 1.32
N PRO A 86 13.32 7.80 1.17
CA PRO A 86 12.96 8.73 2.23
C PRO A 86 12.48 7.98 3.50
N GLU A 87 12.59 8.62 4.67
CA GLU A 87 12.25 7.98 5.95
C GLU A 87 10.77 7.57 6.08
N TYR A 88 9.88 8.24 5.34
CA TYR A 88 8.46 7.93 5.33
C TYR A 88 8.09 6.75 4.42
N PHE A 89 9.03 6.15 3.68
CA PHE A 89 8.80 4.84 3.08
C PHE A 89 8.90 3.78 4.18
N THR A 90 7.91 2.88 4.29
CA THR A 90 7.80 1.99 5.46
C THR A 90 7.75 0.51 5.11
N ASN A 91 6.58 -0.12 5.13
CA ASN A 91 6.41 -1.57 4.95
C ASN A 91 6.31 -1.93 3.45
N ALA A 92 6.59 -3.19 3.08
CA ALA A 92 6.24 -3.67 1.74
C ALA A 92 4.72 -3.80 1.59
N LEU A 93 4.04 -4.29 2.63
CA LEU A 93 2.59 -4.38 2.71
C LEU A 93 2.10 -3.87 4.05
N ASN A 94 1.13 -2.96 4.02
CA ASN A 94 0.38 -2.53 5.19
C ASN A 94 -1.12 -2.65 4.88
N ALA A 95 -1.79 -3.56 5.59
CA ALA A 95 -3.22 -3.80 5.47
C ALA A 95 -3.89 -3.63 6.83
N HIS A 96 -4.95 -2.84 6.90
CA HIS A 96 -5.73 -2.69 8.13
C HIS A 96 -7.22 -2.54 7.82
N ASP A 97 -8.06 -3.01 8.74
CA ASP A 97 -9.51 -3.09 8.51
C ASP A 97 -9.84 -3.91 7.24
N VAL A 98 -9.13 -5.02 7.04
CA VAL A 98 -9.31 -5.91 5.89
C VAL A 98 -9.83 -7.27 6.33
N LYS A 99 -10.89 -7.73 5.69
CA LYS A 99 -11.46 -9.07 5.88
C LYS A 99 -11.14 -9.96 4.68
N ASN A 100 -10.76 -11.21 4.94
CA ASN A 100 -10.45 -12.19 3.88
C ASN A 100 -9.34 -11.73 2.92
N LEU A 101 -8.21 -11.25 3.45
CA LEU A 101 -7.00 -10.97 2.68
C LEU A 101 -6.24 -12.27 2.40
N LYS A 102 -6.09 -12.65 1.13
CA LYS A 102 -5.28 -13.79 0.69
C LYS A 102 -3.98 -13.32 0.06
N ILE A 103 -2.85 -13.87 0.52
CA ILE A 103 -1.52 -13.56 -0.01
C ILE A 103 -0.89 -14.84 -0.54
N GLU A 104 -0.60 -14.87 -1.83
CA GLU A 104 0.05 -15.98 -2.54
C GLU A 104 1.32 -15.46 -3.21
N ASN A 105 2.49 -16.00 -2.84
CA ASN A 105 3.78 -15.66 -3.44
C ASN A 105 4.07 -14.13 -3.46
N PHE A 106 3.88 -13.48 -2.32
CA PHE A 106 4.30 -12.09 -2.14
C PHE A 106 5.78 -11.99 -1.73
N SER A 107 6.52 -11.04 -2.29
CA SER A 107 7.89 -10.75 -1.85
C SER A 107 8.14 -9.25 -1.70
N GLY A 108 8.81 -8.87 -0.62
CA GLY A 108 9.16 -7.48 -0.35
C GLY A 108 9.61 -7.31 1.09
N GLU A 109 10.59 -6.42 1.30
CA GLU A 109 11.08 -6.04 2.61
C GLU A 109 10.59 -4.64 2.97
N SER A 110 10.64 -4.26 4.26
CA SER A 110 10.45 -2.85 4.59
C SER A 110 11.58 -2.00 4.03
N ALA A 111 11.27 -0.75 3.71
CA ALA A 111 12.22 0.27 3.29
C ALA A 111 13.33 0.48 4.31
N HIS A 112 13.00 0.35 5.61
CA HIS A 112 13.94 0.46 6.72
C HIS A 112 13.77 -0.75 7.67
N PRO A 113 14.45 -1.89 7.42
CA PRO A 113 14.27 -3.14 8.18
C PRO A 113 14.55 -3.06 9.69
N LYS A 114 15.36 -2.08 10.10
CA LYS A 114 15.63 -1.83 11.53
C LYS A 114 14.49 -1.09 12.24
N LYS A 115 13.61 -0.42 11.49
CA LYS A 115 12.51 0.42 12.02
C LYS A 115 11.13 -0.24 11.83
N TYR A 116 10.92 -0.91 10.69
CA TYR A 116 9.60 -1.41 10.32
C TYR A 116 9.63 -2.90 9.94
N LYS A 117 8.53 -3.61 10.26
CA LYS A 117 8.29 -4.96 9.72
C LYS A 117 8.00 -4.90 8.23
N SER A 118 8.31 -5.95 7.47
CA SER A 118 8.02 -5.97 6.02
C SER A 118 6.52 -6.01 5.71
N ILE A 119 5.75 -6.72 6.55
CA ILE A 119 4.30 -6.91 6.38
C ILE A 119 3.62 -6.57 7.70
N ILE A 120 2.60 -5.72 7.64
CA ILE A 120 1.65 -5.43 8.72
C ILE A 120 0.25 -5.77 8.22
N ILE A 121 -0.47 -6.58 8.99
CA ILE A 121 -1.86 -6.94 8.74
C ILE A 121 -2.59 -6.83 10.07
N ASP A 122 -3.42 -5.80 10.21
CA ASP A 122 -4.30 -5.60 11.35
C ASP A 122 -5.70 -6.09 10.98
N GLU A 123 -6.06 -7.28 11.46
CA GLU A 123 -7.41 -7.83 11.30
C GLU A 123 -8.42 -7.07 12.16
N ILE A 124 -9.66 -6.95 11.68
CA ILE A 124 -10.77 -6.36 12.43
C ILE A 124 -10.97 -7.22 13.69
N LYS A 125 -10.75 -6.64 14.87
CA LYS A 125 -11.19 -7.26 16.13
C LYS A 125 -12.72 -7.27 16.12
N ASN A 126 -13.30 -8.46 15.99
CA ASN A 126 -14.74 -8.69 16.15
C ASN A 126 -15.24 -8.20 17.52
#